data_AF-A0A1I0Q4I1-F1
#
_entry.id   AF-A0A1I0Q4I1-F1
#
_cell.length_a   1.000
_cell.length_b   1.000
_cell.length_c   1.000
_cell.angle_alpha   90.00
_cell.angle_beta   90.00
_cell.angle_gamma   90.00
#
_symmetry.space_group_name_H-M   'P 1'
#
loop_
_entity.id
_entity.type
_entity.pdbx_description
1 polymer ?
#
loop_
_entity_poly.entity_id
_entity_poly.type
_entity_poly.pdbx_seq_one_letter_code
_entity_poly.pdbx_strand_id
1 'polypeptide(L)'
;MLVYNAARCLKCGMVVESKYRHEAKTCGCSNKTTVDGGLHYQQFSGVDINLIQPISLHVWDDYETVREYGFVLKALKEGKLMVLRLKDIKTAWLDKAISWLMTNMPMKRTRVLVMLIREKQYRMELEA
;
A
#
# COMPACT_ATOMS: atom_id res chain seq x y z
N MET A 1 7.97 4.80 -6.79
CA MET A 1 6.50 4.87 -6.72
C MET A 1 6.05 4.21 -5.42
N LEU A 2 5.42 4.97 -4.52
CA LEU A 2 5.02 4.49 -3.19
C LEU A 2 3.86 3.49 -3.30
N VAL A 3 3.97 2.36 -2.59
CA VAL A 3 2.99 1.26 -2.59
C VAL A 3 2.51 0.89 -1.19
N TYR A 4 3.18 1.39 -0.16
CA TYR A 4 2.76 1.33 1.22
C TYR A 4 3.29 2.57 1.97
N ASN A 5 2.45 3.20 2.79
CA ASN A 5 2.83 4.38 3.57
C ASN A 5 2.42 4.20 5.03
N ALA A 6 3.41 4.01 5.89
CA ALA A 6 3.17 3.81 7.30
C ALA A 6 4.42 4.15 8.12
N ALA A 7 4.22 4.29 9.43
CA ALA A 7 5.28 4.44 10.41
C ALA A 7 4.93 3.65 11.67
N ARG A 8 5.93 3.06 12.31
CA ARG A 8 5.83 2.49 13.65
C ARG A 8 6.17 3.56 14.67
N CYS A 9 5.27 3.75 15.63
CA CYS A 9 5.54 4.56 16.81
C CYS A 9 6.40 3.75 17.79
N LEU A 10 7.65 4.14 18.01
CA LEU A 10 8.55 3.44 18.94
C LEU A 10 8.13 3.62 20.40
N LYS A 11 7.26 4.60 20.70
CA LYS A 11 6.72 4.82 22.05
C LYS A 11 5.67 3.78 22.45
N CYS A 12 4.77 3.41 21.53
CA CYS A 12 3.63 2.53 21.84
C CYS A 12 3.57 1.26 20.99
N GLY A 13 4.51 1.07 20.06
CA GLY A 13 4.55 -0.05 19.13
C GLY A 13 3.52 -0.01 17.99
N MET A 14 2.53 0.89 18.04
CA MET A 14 1.48 0.98 17.03
C MET A 14 2.05 1.31 15.65
N VAL A 15 1.63 0.55 14.64
CA VAL A 15 1.82 0.88 13.23
C VAL A 15 0.67 1.75 12.77
N VAL A 16 0.99 2.94 12.27
CA VAL A 16 0.05 3.92 11.74
C VAL A 16 0.17 3.91 10.22
N GLU A 17 -0.93 3.63 9.52
CA GLU A 17 -0.94 3.52 8.06
C GLU A 17 -1.75 4.66 7.44
N SER A 18 -1.22 5.30 6.40
CA SER A 18 -1.96 6.27 5.59
C SER A 18 -2.34 5.63 4.25
N LYS A 19 -3.65 5.50 4.01
CA LYS A 19 -4.19 4.80 2.83
C LYS A 19 -4.65 5.75 1.73
N TYR A 20 -5.24 6.87 2.12
CA TYR A 20 -5.79 7.87 1.23
C TYR A 20 -4.99 9.17 1.28
N ARG A 21 -4.99 9.92 0.18
CA ARG A 21 -4.34 11.22 0.11
C ARG A 21 -5.04 12.21 1.06
N HIS A 22 -4.28 13.00 1.80
CA HIS A 22 -4.82 13.97 2.77
C HIS A 22 -5.67 13.30 3.87
N GLU A 23 -5.30 12.09 4.26
CA GLU A 23 -5.90 11.36 5.39
C GLU A 23 -4.82 11.11 6.45
N ALA A 24 -4.57 12.13 7.26
CA ALA A 24 -3.67 12.02 8.40
C ALA A 24 -4.24 11.03 9.42
N LYS A 25 -3.45 10.02 9.77
CA LYS A 25 -3.72 9.07 10.85
C LYS A 25 -2.72 9.29 11.96
N THR A 26 -3.17 9.27 13.20
CA THR A 26 -2.34 9.53 14.38
C THR A 26 -2.55 8.45 15.44
N CYS A 27 -1.47 7.93 16.04
CA CYS A 27 -1.59 7.01 17.17
C CYS A 27 -2.11 7.72 18.43
N GLY A 28 -2.74 6.98 19.34
CA GLY A 28 -3.33 7.56 20.56
C GLY A 28 -2.33 8.01 21.63
N CYS A 29 -1.09 7.50 21.62
CA CYS A 29 -0.12 7.70 22.70
C CYS A 29 0.42 9.14 22.77
N SER A 30 1.21 9.42 23.81
CA SER A 30 1.79 10.75 24.04
C SER A 30 2.71 11.23 22.91
N ASN A 31 3.32 10.32 22.13
CA ASN A 31 4.16 10.72 21.00
C ASN A 31 3.35 11.26 19.81
N LYS A 32 2.05 10.96 19.71
CA LYS A 32 1.17 11.41 18.61
C LYS A 32 1.79 11.20 17.21
N THR A 33 2.46 10.06 17.01
CA THR A 33 3.01 9.68 15.69
C THR A 33 1.89 9.70 14.65
N THR A 34 2.10 10.48 13.61
CA THR A 34 1.13 10.77 12.55
C THR A 34 1.74 10.43 11.19
N VAL A 35 0.93 9.86 10.30
CA VAL A 35 1.28 9.57 8.92
C VAL A 35 0.21 10.14 8.00
N ASP A 36 0.62 10.87 6.95
CA ASP A 36 -0.26 11.39 5.90
C ASP A 36 0.32 11.14 4.50
N GLY A 37 -0.54 11.31 3.50
CA GLY A 37 -0.20 11.37 2.08
C GLY A 37 -0.63 10.16 1.26
N GLY A 38 -1.21 9.15 1.90
CA GLY A 38 -1.62 7.92 1.24
C GLY A 38 -0.46 7.34 0.45
N LEU A 39 -0.72 6.98 -0.80
CA LEU A 39 0.34 6.54 -1.71
C LEU A 39 0.91 7.66 -2.61
N HIS A 40 0.65 8.94 -2.30
CA HIS A 40 1.07 10.07 -3.13
C HIS A 40 2.34 10.76 -2.63
N TYR A 41 2.46 10.90 -1.31
CA TYR A 41 3.62 11.48 -0.65
C TYR A 41 3.75 10.87 0.75
N GLN A 42 4.92 11.03 1.36
CA GLN A 42 5.19 10.61 2.72
C GLN A 42 5.27 11.86 3.59
N GLN A 43 4.47 11.93 4.63
CA GLN A 43 4.58 12.95 5.65
C GLN A 43 4.42 12.30 7.02
N PHE A 44 5.44 12.48 7.87
CA PHE A 44 5.48 11.96 9.22
C PHE A 44 5.60 13.11 10.21
N SER A 45 4.89 13.02 11.33
CA SER A 45 5.03 13.96 12.44
C SER A 45 4.77 13.28 13.78
N GLY A 46 5.19 13.92 14.86
CA GLY A 46 5.02 13.45 16.23
C GLY A 46 5.67 14.44 17.20
N VAL A 47 5.48 14.21 18.50
CA VAL A 47 6.09 15.02 19.57
C VAL A 47 7.60 14.83 19.56
N ASP A 48 8.07 13.59 19.48
CA ASP A 48 9.46 13.24 19.26
C ASP A 48 9.61 12.45 17.95
N ILE A 49 10.31 13.06 16.99
CA ILE A 49 10.56 12.47 15.67
C ILE A 49 11.47 11.25 15.76
N ASN A 50 12.35 11.18 16.76
CA ASN A 50 13.22 10.02 16.96
C ASN A 50 12.46 8.77 17.40
N LEU A 51 11.21 8.94 17.86
CA LEU A 51 10.31 7.84 18.21
C LEU A 51 9.42 7.42 17.02
N ILE A 52 9.78 7.81 15.80
CA ILE A 52 9.07 7.44 14.58
C ILE A 52 10.01 6.60 13.71
N GLN A 53 9.60 5.37 13.43
CA GLN A 53 10.28 4.49 12.48
C GLN A 53 9.45 4.42 11.20
N PRO A 54 9.87 5.05 10.09
CA PRO A 54 9.21 4.90 8.79
C PRO A 54 9.26 3.44 8.30
N ILE A 55 8.17 2.95 7.72
CA ILE A 55 8.06 1.60 7.12
C ILE A 55 7.45 1.65 5.71
N SER A 56 7.62 2.78 5.03
CA SER A 56 7.10 3.00 3.69
C SER A 56 7.82 2.15 2.65
N LEU A 57 7.06 1.59 1.71
CA LEU A 57 7.58 0.75 0.64
C LEU A 57 7.34 1.36 -0.74
N HIS A 58 8.31 1.16 -1.61
CA HIS A 58 8.29 1.50 -3.02
C HIS A 58 8.11 0.26 -3.88
N VAL A 59 7.57 0.45 -5.07
CA VAL A 59 7.31 -0.63 -6.04
C VAL A 59 8.53 -1.47 -6.39
N TRP A 60 9.75 -0.98 -6.17
CA TRP A 60 11.00 -1.66 -6.52
C TRP A 60 11.71 -2.28 -5.31
N ASP A 61 11.14 -2.14 -4.12
CA ASP A 61 11.67 -2.81 -2.94
C ASP A 61 11.48 -4.34 -3.05
N ASP A 62 12.08 -5.04 -2.09
CA ASP A 62 11.96 -6.50 -1.94
C ASP A 62 10.51 -6.96 -2.11
N TYR A 63 10.29 -7.93 -3.00
CA TYR A 63 8.95 -8.24 -3.43
C TYR A 63 8.13 -8.95 -2.37
N GLU A 64 8.76 -9.81 -1.56
CA GLU A 64 8.08 -10.50 -0.47
C GLU A 64 7.53 -9.53 0.56
N THR A 65 8.32 -8.50 0.88
CA THR A 65 7.90 -7.39 1.72
C THR A 65 6.80 -6.56 1.05
N VAL A 66 6.94 -6.27 -0.24
CA VAL A 66 5.96 -5.50 -1.01
C VAL A 66 4.61 -6.22 -1.12
N ARG A 67 4.56 -7.54 -1.32
CA ARG A 67 3.28 -8.27 -1.38
C ARG A 67 2.58 -8.36 -0.02
N GLU A 68 3.37 -8.39 1.06
CA GLU A 68 2.89 -8.47 2.42
C GLU A 68 2.12 -7.19 2.83
N TYR A 69 2.71 -6.03 2.54
CA TYR A 69 2.16 -4.74 2.98
C TYR A 69 1.55 -3.90 1.86
N GLY A 70 2.06 -4.00 0.64
CA GLY A 70 1.60 -3.22 -0.50
C GLY A 70 0.10 -3.43 -0.75
N PHE A 71 -0.60 -2.34 -1.05
CA PHE A 71 -2.03 -2.40 -1.28
C PHE A 71 -2.47 -1.75 -2.58
N VAL A 72 -3.57 -2.26 -3.11
CA VAL A 72 -4.29 -1.65 -4.23
C VAL A 72 -5.62 -1.07 -3.72
N LEU A 73 -5.93 0.13 -4.19
CA LEU A 73 -7.21 0.78 -3.90
C LEU A 73 -8.22 0.32 -4.96
N LYS A 74 -9.28 -0.35 -4.51
CA LYS A 74 -10.41 -0.76 -5.35
C LYS A 74 -11.60 0.16 -5.11
N ALA A 75 -12.28 0.57 -6.17
CA ALA A 75 -13.64 1.05 -6.04
C ALA A 75 -14.63 -0.14 -6.03
N LEU A 76 -15.56 -0.14 -5.07
CA LEU A 76 -16.89 -0.77 -5.07
C LEU A 76 -17.09 -2.07 -4.26
N LYS A 77 -17.72 -1.87 -3.09
CA LYS A 77 -19.04 -2.40 -2.69
C LYS A 77 -19.86 -1.20 -2.19
N GLU A 78 -21.08 -0.97 -2.69
CA GLU A 78 -21.96 0.16 -2.26
C GLU A 78 -21.31 1.56 -2.34
N GLY A 79 -20.50 1.84 -3.37
CA GLY A 79 -19.85 3.16 -3.52
C GLY A 79 -18.63 3.41 -2.62
N LYS A 80 -18.24 2.46 -1.75
CA LYS A 80 -17.06 2.61 -0.88
C LYS A 80 -15.77 2.12 -1.57
N LEU A 81 -14.68 2.88 -1.38
CA LEU A 81 -13.33 2.48 -1.80
C LEU A 81 -12.79 1.45 -0.80
N MET A 82 -12.50 0.23 -1.24
CA MET A 82 -11.88 -0.81 -0.43
C MET A 82 -10.37 -0.86 -0.67
N VAL A 83 -9.60 -1.06 0.39
CA VAL A 83 -8.15 -1.28 0.32
C VAL A 83 -7.87 -2.77 0.50
N LEU A 84 -7.19 -3.38 -0.46
CA LEU A 84 -6.79 -4.79 -0.41
C LEU A 84 -5.26 -4.90 -0.45
N ARG A 85 -4.68 -5.74 0.41
CA ARG A 85 -3.26 -6.12 0.29
C ARG A 85 -3.09 -6.97 -0.96
N LEU A 86 -1.91 -6.91 -1.57
CA LEU A 86 -1.61 -7.74 -2.74
C LEU A 86 -1.73 -9.23 -2.47
N LYS A 87 -1.13 -9.72 -1.37
CA LYS A 87 -1.16 -11.14 -1.01
C LYS A 87 -2.59 -11.69 -0.86
N ASP A 88 -3.53 -10.85 -0.45
CA ASP A 88 -4.92 -11.24 -0.18
C ASP A 88 -5.79 -11.30 -1.45
N ILE A 89 -5.23 -10.88 -2.60
CA ILE A 89 -5.93 -10.93 -3.88
C ILE A 89 -6.05 -12.38 -4.35
N LYS A 90 -7.28 -12.83 -4.64
CA LYS A 90 -7.52 -14.16 -5.22
C LYS A 90 -6.97 -14.26 -6.64
N THR A 91 -6.32 -15.37 -6.99
CA THR A 91 -5.72 -15.58 -8.33
C THR A 91 -6.74 -15.40 -9.47
N ALA A 92 -7.94 -15.97 -9.33
CA ALA A 92 -9.01 -15.80 -10.32
C ALA A 92 -9.45 -14.34 -10.55
N TRP A 93 -9.23 -13.46 -9.56
CA TRP A 93 -9.48 -12.02 -9.70
C TRP A 93 -8.28 -11.27 -10.29
N LEU A 94 -7.06 -11.71 -9.97
CA LEU A 94 -5.82 -11.12 -10.43
C LEU A 94 -5.76 -11.05 -11.97
N ASP A 95 -6.02 -12.17 -12.66
CA ASP A 95 -6.01 -12.21 -14.12
C ASP A 95 -7.05 -11.31 -14.77
N LYS A 96 -8.28 -11.35 -14.24
CA LYS A 96 -9.38 -10.50 -14.72
C LYS A 96 -9.05 -9.02 -14.53
N ALA A 97 -8.46 -8.66 -13.40
CA ALA A 97 -8.08 -7.28 -13.10
C ALA A 97 -6.95 -6.79 -14.03
N ILE A 98 -5.90 -7.60 -14.24
CA ILE A 98 -4.81 -7.27 -15.17
C ILE A 98 -5.36 -7.08 -16.59
N SER A 99 -6.16 -8.03 -17.08
CA SER A 99 -6.76 -7.94 -18.41
C SER A 99 -7.62 -6.69 -18.57
N TRP A 100 -8.50 -6.40 -17.61
CA TRP A 100 -9.35 -5.22 -17.67
C TRP A 100 -8.54 -3.92 -17.69
N LEU A 101 -7.51 -3.80 -16.85
CA LEU A 101 -6.64 -2.63 -16.79
C LEU A 101 -5.86 -2.44 -18.09
N MET A 102 -5.35 -3.52 -18.69
CA MET A 102 -4.64 -3.46 -19.96
C MET A 102 -5.53 -3.01 -21.12
N THR A 103 -6.81 -3.39 -21.12
CA THR A 103 -7.76 -3.03 -22.18
C THR A 103 -8.36 -1.63 -22.00
N ASN A 104 -8.61 -1.20 -20.76
CA ASN A 104 -9.45 -0.02 -20.49
C ASN A 104 -8.66 1.20 -19.98
N MET A 105 -7.36 1.09 -19.68
CA MET A 105 -6.58 2.23 -19.19
C MET A 105 -5.61 2.78 -20.23
N PRO A 106 -5.47 4.11 -20.33
CA PRO A 106 -4.38 4.70 -21.10
C PRO A 106 -3.04 4.28 -20.51
N MET A 107 -2.08 3.91 -21.38
CA MET A 107 -0.72 3.41 -21.07
C MET A 107 0.11 4.23 -20.05
N LYS A 108 -0.34 5.44 -19.66
CA LYS A 108 0.45 6.41 -18.89
C LYS A 108 0.31 6.27 -17.37
N ARG A 109 0.65 5.09 -16.83
CA ARG A 109 0.91 4.83 -15.39
C ARG A 109 -0.33 4.49 -14.57
N THR A 110 -0.52 3.19 -14.33
CA THR A 110 -1.20 2.79 -13.10
C THR A 110 -0.29 1.89 -12.29
N ARG A 111 0.16 2.44 -11.16
CA ARG A 111 0.81 1.71 -10.07
C ARG A 111 0.18 0.34 -9.85
N VAL A 112 -1.15 0.33 -9.89
CA VAL A 112 -1.98 -0.85 -9.71
C VAL A 112 -1.62 -1.95 -10.71
N LEU A 113 -1.53 -1.65 -12.01
CA LEU A 113 -1.19 -2.65 -13.01
C LEU A 113 0.20 -3.27 -12.76
N VAL A 114 1.21 -2.45 -12.47
CA VAL A 114 2.56 -2.93 -12.14
C VAL A 114 2.53 -3.86 -10.93
N MET A 115 1.83 -3.46 -9.87
CA MET A 115 1.71 -4.25 -8.64
C MET A 115 0.99 -5.59 -8.86
N LEU A 116 -0.07 -5.61 -9.69
CA LEU A 116 -0.80 -6.84 -10.02
C LEU A 116 0.02 -7.78 -10.92
N ILE A 117 0.74 -7.24 -11.91
CA ILE A 117 1.62 -8.04 -12.76
C ILE A 117 2.73 -8.69 -11.93
N ARG A 118 3.39 -7.94 -11.03
CA ARG A 118 4.42 -8.50 -10.15
C ARG A 118 3.85 -9.62 -9.26
N GLU A 119 2.62 -9.47 -8.76
CA GLU A 119 1.98 -10.51 -7.93
C GLU A 119 1.71 -11.78 -8.72
N LYS A 120 1.35 -11.63 -10.00
CA LYS A 120 1.17 -12.77 -10.88
C LYS A 120 2.51 -13.47 -11.16
N GLN A 121 3.56 -12.71 -11.48
CA GLN A 121 4.90 -13.25 -11.75
C GLN A 121 5.43 -14.04 -10.55
N TYR A 122 5.36 -13.47 -9.35
CA TYR A 122 5.79 -14.15 -8.13
C TYR A 122 5.04 -15.46 -7.88
N ARG A 123 3.71 -15.48 -8.10
CA ARG A 123 2.93 -16.73 -7.97
C ARG A 123 3.35 -17.78 -9.00
N MET A 124 3.63 -17.37 -10.23
CA MET A 124 4.12 -18.28 -11.27
C MET A 124 5.50 -18.84 -10.94
N GLU A 125 6.39 -18.04 -10.35
CA GLU A 125 7.73 -18.47 -9.92
C GLU A 125 7.67 -19.49 -8.77
N LEU A 126 6.67 -19.41 -7.89
CA LEU A 126 6.46 -20.40 -6.82
C LEU A 126 5.89 -21.74 -7.32
N GLU A 127 5.24 -21.74 -8.49
CA GLU A 127 4.65 -22.93 -9.12
C GLU A 127 5.58 -23.61 -10.12
N ALA A 128 6.74 -23.00 -10.43
CA ALA A 128 7.74 -23.46 -11.40
C ALA A 128 8.82 -24.33 -10.75
#